data_AF-A0A7S3JH44-F1
#
_entry.id   AF-A0A7S3JH44-F1
#
_cell.length_a   1.000
_cell.length_b   1.000
_cell.length_c   1.000
_cell.angle_alpha   90.00
_cell.angle_beta   90.00
_cell.angle_gamma   90.00
#
_symmetry.space_group_name_H-M   'P 1'
#
loop_
_entity.id
_entity.type
_entity.pdbx_description
1 polymer ?
#
loop_
_entity_poly.entity_id
_entity_poly.type
_entity_poly.pdbx_seq_one_letter_code
_entity_poly.pdbx_strand_id
1 'polypeptide(L)'
;ILENNQVYALKQLLVSPRRPLDTTMNENMDVDGSGNFQNKELMPYDAYLPFSPLSVISYKYRLIDLNKIKTNPSGMESTSLAIFYGSDLLYSLVAPEKQFDLLSEDFKETVCTVCCNFIGCEHHENGHVAHSSFCTLVNHKGMYLLLTCLGLLLLVKFSSWYFNRKRMMYKMHT
;
A
#
# COMPACT_ATOMS: atom_id res chain seq x y z
N ILE A 1 -27.06 -13.49 0.17
CA ILE A 1 -27.66 -13.10 -1.13
C ILE A 1 -28.76 -12.10 -0.79
N LEU A 2 -28.80 -10.97 -1.47
CA LEU A 2 -29.83 -9.94 -1.24
C LEU A 2 -31.12 -10.29 -1.98
N GLU A 3 -32.26 -9.73 -1.55
CA GLU A 3 -33.57 -9.99 -2.18
C GLU A 3 -33.63 -9.59 -3.66
N ASN A 4 -32.78 -8.65 -4.08
CA ASN A 4 -32.66 -8.21 -5.47
C ASN A 4 -31.70 -9.09 -6.31
N ASN A 5 -31.40 -10.29 -5.84
CA ASN A 5 -30.45 -11.25 -6.41
C ASN A 5 -29.04 -10.67 -6.64
N GLN A 6 -28.60 -9.76 -5.77
CA GLN A 6 -27.21 -9.29 -5.75
C GLN A 6 -26.37 -10.02 -4.71
N VAL A 7 -25.08 -10.06 -4.98
CA VAL A 7 -24.07 -10.66 -4.11
C VAL A 7 -23.39 -9.57 -3.28
N TYR A 8 -23.53 -9.68 -1.96
CA TYR A 8 -22.91 -8.78 -0.99
C TYR A 8 -21.74 -9.46 -0.27
N ALA A 9 -20.59 -8.81 -0.25
CA ALA A 9 -19.42 -9.27 0.51
C ALA A 9 -19.47 -8.72 1.94
N LEU A 10 -19.62 -9.61 2.92
CA LEU A 10 -19.59 -9.25 4.33
C LEU A 10 -18.24 -9.63 4.95
N LYS A 11 -17.63 -8.70 5.69
CA LYS A 11 -16.38 -8.98 6.42
C LYS A 11 -16.66 -9.85 7.64
N GLN A 12 -15.88 -10.92 7.81
CA GLN A 12 -16.03 -11.85 8.94
C GLN A 12 -15.83 -11.18 10.30
N LEU A 13 -14.98 -10.15 10.38
CA LEU A 13 -14.73 -9.39 11.61
C LEU A 13 -16.01 -8.76 12.17
N LEU A 14 -16.99 -8.42 11.32
CA LEU A 14 -18.27 -7.84 11.76
C LEU A 14 -19.16 -8.87 12.45
N VAL A 15 -19.02 -10.15 12.15
CA VAL A 15 -19.90 -11.24 12.65
C VAL A 15 -19.18 -12.06 13.73
N SER A 16 -18.05 -11.58 14.24
CA SER A 16 -17.32 -12.29 15.29
C SER A 16 -18.11 -12.30 16.61
N PRO A 17 -18.34 -13.46 17.25
CA PRO A 17 -19.02 -13.53 18.55
C PRO A 17 -18.17 -12.99 19.70
N ARG A 18 -16.86 -12.79 19.48
CA ARG A 18 -15.91 -12.29 20.50
C ARG A 18 -15.90 -10.75 20.60
N ARG A 19 -16.82 -10.05 19.93
CA ARG A 19 -16.86 -8.58 19.96
C ARG A 19 -17.34 -8.07 21.33
N PRO A 20 -16.63 -7.13 21.97
CA PRO A 20 -17.01 -6.60 23.29
C PRO A 20 -18.25 -5.71 23.19
N LEU A 21 -19.16 -5.75 24.18
CA LEU A 21 -20.44 -5.03 24.15
C LEU A 21 -20.34 -3.55 24.53
N ASP A 22 -19.47 -3.20 25.48
CA ASP A 22 -19.33 -1.85 26.02
C ASP A 22 -17.90 -1.33 25.84
N THR A 23 -17.76 -0.16 25.21
CA THR A 23 -16.51 0.64 25.19
C THR A 23 -16.54 1.79 26.19
N THR A 24 -17.61 1.94 26.97
CA THR A 24 -17.62 2.91 28.07
C THR A 24 -16.85 2.32 29.26
N MET A 25 -15.71 2.93 29.57
CA MET A 25 -14.73 2.51 30.59
C MET A 25 -13.88 1.33 30.11
N ASN A 26 -12.66 1.62 29.62
CA ASN A 26 -11.45 0.86 29.92
C ASN A 26 -10.20 1.57 29.36
N GLU A 27 -9.88 2.70 29.98
CA GLU A 27 -8.50 3.14 30.20
C GLU A 27 -7.72 2.11 31.08
N ASN A 28 -8.43 1.08 31.58
CA ASN A 28 -7.94 -0.01 32.43
C ASN A 28 -8.31 -1.40 31.85
N MET A 29 -8.17 -1.64 30.54
CA MET A 29 -8.14 -3.02 30.05
C MET A 29 -6.71 -3.56 30.22
N ASP A 30 -6.60 -4.43 31.22
CA ASP A 30 -5.46 -5.21 31.66
C ASP A 30 -4.28 -5.32 30.68
N VAL A 31 -3.23 -4.62 31.08
CA VAL A 31 -1.84 -5.07 30.98
C VAL A 31 -1.72 -6.40 31.76
N ASP A 32 -2.09 -7.53 31.15
CA ASP A 32 -1.59 -8.83 31.59
C ASP A 32 -0.53 -9.31 30.61
N GLY A 33 0.72 -9.25 31.05
CA GLY A 33 1.91 -9.71 30.34
C GLY A 33 2.03 -11.22 30.30
N SER A 34 0.97 -11.92 29.89
CA SER A 34 0.96 -13.38 29.73
C SER A 34 0.47 -13.74 28.32
N GLY A 35 1.40 -14.26 27.52
CA GLY A 35 1.22 -14.52 26.11
C GLY A 35 0.02 -15.41 25.79
N ASN A 36 -1.02 -14.83 25.22
CA ASN A 36 -2.00 -15.53 24.40
C ASN A 36 -2.35 -14.61 23.23
N PHE A 37 -2.02 -15.07 22.02
CA PHE A 37 -2.27 -14.47 20.70
C PHE A 37 -3.23 -13.28 20.75
N GLN A 38 -2.66 -12.07 20.63
CA GLN A 38 -3.38 -10.82 20.53
C GLN A 38 -4.44 -10.95 19.42
N ASN A 39 -5.69 -11.11 19.83
CA ASN A 39 -6.82 -11.12 18.92
C ASN A 39 -6.79 -9.76 18.21
N LYS A 40 -6.71 -9.73 16.87
CA LYS A 40 -6.93 -8.54 16.02
C LYS A 40 -7.91 -7.63 16.73
N GLU A 41 -7.53 -6.39 17.03
CA GLU A 41 -8.35 -5.42 17.77
C GLU A 41 -9.81 -5.47 17.26
N LEU A 42 -10.66 -6.15 18.03
CA LEU A 42 -12.02 -6.48 17.60
C LEU A 42 -12.86 -5.23 17.85
N MET A 43 -13.49 -4.74 16.79
CA MET A 43 -14.40 -3.60 16.90
C MET A 43 -15.53 -3.90 17.91
N PRO A 44 -15.93 -2.92 18.75
CA PRO A 44 -16.99 -3.10 19.73
C PRO A 44 -18.27 -3.52 19.04
N TYR A 45 -19.00 -4.46 19.63
CA TYR A 45 -20.25 -5.00 19.11
C TYR A 45 -21.25 -3.89 18.81
N ASP A 46 -21.86 -3.97 17.64
CA ASP A 46 -22.96 -3.10 17.24
C ASP A 46 -24.06 -4.00 16.68
N ALA A 47 -25.28 -3.79 17.15
CA ALA A 47 -26.45 -4.50 16.66
C ALA A 47 -26.78 -4.10 15.21
N TYR A 48 -26.38 -2.88 14.80
CA TYR A 48 -26.52 -2.43 13.44
C TYR A 48 -25.33 -2.85 12.59
N LEU A 49 -25.59 -3.62 11.53
CA LEU A 49 -24.56 -4.01 10.58
C LEU A 49 -24.46 -2.94 9.48
N PRO A 50 -23.29 -2.29 9.30
CA PRO A 50 -23.14 -1.27 8.27
C PRO A 50 -23.33 -1.89 6.88
N PHE A 51 -24.26 -1.33 6.12
CA PHE A 51 -24.48 -1.69 4.73
C PHE A 51 -23.77 -0.68 3.82
N SER A 52 -22.88 -1.16 2.96
CA SER A 52 -22.21 -0.33 1.96
C SER A 52 -22.53 -0.82 0.54
N PRO A 53 -23.00 0.05 -0.37
CA PRO A 53 -23.21 -0.36 -1.77
C PRO A 53 -21.88 -0.72 -2.46
N LEU A 54 -20.74 -0.28 -1.92
CA LEU A 54 -19.41 -0.58 -2.47
C LEU A 54 -18.97 -2.03 -2.25
N SER A 55 -19.55 -2.73 -1.26
CA SER A 55 -19.27 -4.15 -1.01
C SER A 55 -20.17 -5.09 -1.81
N VAL A 56 -20.98 -4.57 -2.73
CA VAL A 56 -21.76 -5.38 -3.68
C VAL A 56 -20.85 -5.82 -4.83
N ILE A 57 -20.55 -7.12 -4.90
CA ILE A 57 -19.70 -7.70 -5.96
C ILE A 57 -20.40 -7.56 -7.32
N SER A 58 -21.71 -7.82 -7.36
CA SER A 58 -22.54 -7.76 -8.56
C SER A 58 -23.14 -6.36 -8.75
N TYR A 59 -22.30 -5.32 -8.72
CA TYR A 59 -22.76 -3.93 -8.79
C TYR A 59 -23.41 -3.57 -10.14
N LYS A 60 -22.86 -4.11 -11.24
CA LYS A 60 -23.32 -3.82 -12.61
C LYS A 60 -24.42 -4.77 -13.10
N TYR A 61 -24.41 -6.01 -12.62
CA TYR A 61 -25.27 -7.09 -13.12
C TYR A 61 -26.15 -7.64 -12.00
N ARG A 62 -27.44 -7.77 -12.25
CA ARG A 62 -28.35 -8.55 -11.39
C ARG A 62 -28.48 -9.94 -12.00
N LEU A 63 -28.34 -10.97 -11.17
CA LEU A 63 -28.32 -12.36 -11.61
C LEU A 63 -29.71 -12.96 -11.47
N ILE A 64 -30.18 -13.70 -12.48
CA ILE A 64 -31.48 -14.38 -12.40
C ILE A 64 -31.28 -15.73 -11.71
N ASP A 65 -32.17 -16.03 -10.75
CA ASP A 65 -32.20 -17.29 -9.98
C ASP A 65 -30.85 -17.71 -9.38
N LEU A 66 -30.17 -16.77 -8.71
CA LEU A 66 -28.89 -17.04 -8.07
C LEU A 66 -29.06 -18.01 -6.88
N ASN A 67 -28.59 -19.24 -7.06
CA ASN A 67 -28.80 -20.32 -6.08
C ASN A 67 -27.50 -20.82 -5.47
N LYS A 68 -26.36 -20.70 -6.17
CA LYS A 68 -25.10 -21.33 -5.74
C LYS A 68 -23.91 -20.40 -5.90
N ILE A 69 -22.98 -20.54 -4.96
CA ILE A 69 -21.72 -19.81 -4.92
C ILE A 69 -20.61 -20.84 -4.75
N LYS A 70 -19.59 -20.78 -5.60
CA LYS A 70 -18.41 -21.63 -5.50
C LYS A 70 -17.16 -20.76 -5.51
N THR A 71 -16.27 -21.01 -4.58
CA THR A 71 -14.97 -20.32 -4.49
C THR A 71 -13.84 -21.31 -4.75
N ASN A 72 -12.80 -20.84 -5.43
CA ASN A 72 -11.55 -21.56 -5.66
C ASN A 72 -10.36 -20.62 -5.40
N PRO A 73 -9.20 -21.13 -4.98
CA PRO A 73 -8.00 -20.32 -4.84
C PRO A 73 -7.53 -19.80 -6.21
N SER A 74 -7.05 -18.55 -6.26
CA SER A 74 -6.63 -17.86 -7.49
C SER A 74 -5.14 -18.07 -7.85
N GLY A 75 -4.38 -18.77 -7.01
CA GLY A 75 -2.92 -18.89 -7.11
C GLY A 75 -2.14 -17.75 -6.43
N MET A 76 -2.77 -16.61 -6.17
CA MET A 76 -2.28 -15.58 -5.23
C MET A 76 -2.94 -15.80 -3.87
N GLU A 77 -2.23 -15.50 -2.79
CA GLU A 77 -2.72 -15.73 -1.42
C GLU A 77 -3.85 -14.74 -1.06
N SER A 78 -3.68 -13.49 -1.45
CA SER A 78 -4.63 -12.40 -1.18
C SER A 78 -5.92 -12.44 -2.00
N THR A 79 -6.05 -13.33 -2.98
CA THR A 79 -7.21 -13.36 -3.90
C THR A 79 -7.83 -14.76 -4.04
N SER A 80 -9.15 -14.78 -4.19
CA SER A 80 -9.92 -15.99 -4.45
C SER A 80 -10.84 -15.79 -5.64
N LEU A 81 -10.96 -16.81 -6.48
CA LEU A 81 -11.91 -16.84 -7.60
C LEU A 81 -13.29 -17.24 -7.07
N ALA A 82 -14.27 -16.36 -7.20
CA ALA A 82 -15.66 -16.63 -6.84
C ALA A 82 -16.53 -16.74 -8.10
N ILE A 83 -17.26 -17.83 -8.22
CA ILE A 83 -18.24 -18.09 -9.27
C ILE A 83 -19.61 -18.14 -8.63
N PHE A 84 -20.51 -17.31 -9.14
CA PHE A 84 -21.90 -17.23 -8.74
C PHE A 84 -22.73 -17.75 -9.89
N TYR A 85 -23.53 -18.79 -9.65
CA TYR A 85 -24.27 -19.46 -10.72
C TYR A 85 -25.70 -19.81 -10.33
N GLY A 86 -26.58 -19.68 -11.32
CA GLY A 86 -28.01 -19.93 -11.28
C GLY A 86 -28.49 -20.21 -12.69
N SER A 87 -29.41 -19.39 -13.19
CA SER A 87 -29.69 -19.30 -14.63
C SER A 87 -28.59 -18.54 -15.37
N ASP A 88 -28.05 -17.51 -14.72
CA ASP A 88 -26.89 -16.74 -15.19
C ASP A 88 -25.60 -17.13 -14.47
N LEU A 89 -24.46 -16.83 -15.08
CA LEU A 89 -23.14 -17.08 -14.51
C LEU A 89 -22.32 -15.79 -14.41
N LEU A 90 -21.83 -15.49 -13.22
CA LEU A 90 -20.90 -14.40 -12.94
C LEU A 90 -19.64 -14.98 -12.29
N TYR A 91 -18.47 -14.55 -12.78
CA TYR A 91 -17.19 -14.82 -12.11
C TYR A 91 -16.57 -13.49 -11.65
N SER A 92 -15.88 -13.52 -10.52
CA SER A 92 -15.18 -12.35 -9.98
C SER A 92 -13.98 -12.77 -9.14
N LEU A 93 -12.92 -11.97 -9.16
CA LEU A 93 -11.80 -12.09 -8.23
C LEU A 93 -12.13 -11.29 -6.98
N VAL A 94 -12.17 -11.98 -5.83
CA VAL A 94 -12.49 -11.37 -4.54
C VAL A 94 -11.23 -11.33 -3.69
N ALA A 95 -10.88 -10.15 -3.20
CA ALA A 95 -9.76 -9.93 -2.28
C ALA A 95 -10.30 -9.49 -0.91
N PRO A 96 -10.44 -10.41 0.07
CA PRO A 96 -11.10 -10.10 1.34
C PRO A 96 -10.34 -9.07 2.20
N GLU A 97 -9.02 -9.09 2.14
CA GLU A 97 -8.12 -8.25 2.97
C GLU A 97 -7.24 -7.32 2.11
N LYS A 98 -7.79 -6.84 0.97
CA LYS A 98 -7.04 -6.11 -0.07
C LYS A 98 -5.93 -6.98 -0.68
N GLN A 99 -5.52 -6.65 -1.91
CA GLN A 99 -4.42 -7.36 -2.58
C GLN A 99 -3.09 -6.93 -1.94
N PHE A 100 -2.59 -7.70 -0.97
CA PHE A 100 -1.31 -7.40 -0.31
C PHE A 100 -0.10 -7.97 -1.07
N ASP A 101 -0.32 -8.99 -1.90
CA ASP A 101 0.73 -9.58 -2.74
C ASP A 101 0.99 -8.79 -4.03
N LEU A 102 0.09 -7.86 -4.37
CA LEU A 102 0.18 -7.04 -5.57
C LEU A 102 0.60 -5.62 -5.21
N LEU A 103 1.63 -5.13 -5.87
CA LEU A 103 2.01 -3.73 -5.79
C LEU A 103 0.85 -2.86 -6.31
N SER A 104 0.51 -1.80 -5.57
CA SER A 104 -0.58 -0.92 -5.97
C SER A 104 -0.29 -0.26 -7.32
N GLU A 105 -1.32 -0.08 -8.16
CA GLU A 105 -1.20 0.57 -9.47
C GLU A 105 -0.70 2.03 -9.34
N ASP A 106 -0.99 2.67 -8.20
CA ASP A 106 -0.55 4.03 -7.87
C ASP A 106 0.90 4.11 -7.34
N PHE A 107 1.64 2.99 -7.33
CA PHE A 107 3.01 2.99 -6.83
C PHE A 107 3.94 3.82 -7.71
N LYS A 108 4.49 4.89 -7.13
CA LYS A 108 5.39 5.83 -7.84
C LYS A 108 6.82 5.33 -7.81
N GLU A 109 7.19 4.50 -8.79
CA GLU A 109 8.56 3.99 -8.97
C GLU A 109 9.60 5.12 -9.08
N THR A 110 9.22 6.26 -9.67
CA THR A 110 10.10 7.42 -9.82
C THR A 110 10.52 8.03 -8.48
N VAL A 111 9.60 8.11 -7.52
CA VAL A 111 9.90 8.65 -6.18
C VAL A 111 10.87 7.73 -5.44
N CYS A 112 10.62 6.42 -5.49
CA CYS A 112 11.52 5.43 -4.88
C CYS A 112 12.93 5.54 -5.47
N THR A 113 13.04 5.58 -6.79
CA THR A 113 14.34 5.70 -7.48
C THR A 113 15.08 6.98 -7.09
N VAL A 114 14.40 8.14 -7.05
CA VAL A 114 15.03 9.41 -6.67
C VAL A 114 15.52 9.38 -5.21
N CYS A 115 14.70 8.89 -4.28
CA CYS A 115 15.09 8.76 -2.88
C CYS A 115 16.29 7.84 -2.69
N CYS A 116 16.32 6.68 -3.36
CA CYS A 116 17.45 5.76 -3.30
C CYS A 116 18.76 6.40 -3.82
N ASN A 117 18.69 7.17 -4.90
CA ASN A 117 19.85 7.91 -5.41
C ASN A 117 20.32 8.99 -4.44
N PHE A 118 19.39 9.71 -3.80
CA PHE A 118 19.71 10.77 -2.84
C PHE A 118 20.42 10.21 -1.59
N ILE A 119 19.89 9.13 -1.01
CA ILE A 119 20.51 8.44 0.14
C ILE A 119 21.90 7.88 -0.24
N GLY A 120 22.05 7.33 -1.44
CA GLY A 120 23.33 6.84 -1.95
C GLY A 120 24.38 7.95 -2.10
N CYS A 121 23.99 9.14 -2.58
CA CYS A 121 24.88 10.29 -2.68
C CYS A 121 25.31 10.81 -1.29
N GLU A 122 24.40 10.88 -0.33
CA GLU A 122 24.68 11.36 1.03
C GLU A 122 25.61 10.40 1.80
N HIS A 123 25.50 9.09 1.56
CA HIS A 123 26.43 8.10 2.14
C HIS A 123 27.86 8.22 1.55
N HIS A 124 27.99 8.62 0.28
CA HIS A 124 29.29 8.84 -0.36
C HIS A 124 30.03 10.07 0.21
N GLU A 125 29.30 11.12 0.60
CA GLU A 125 29.92 12.34 1.17
C GLU A 125 30.42 12.15 2.61
N ASN A 126 29.86 11.19 3.36
CA ASN A 126 30.23 10.91 4.76
C ASN A 126 31.36 9.87 4.96
N GLY A 127 32.06 9.49 3.90
CA GLY A 127 33.44 8.97 4.04
C GLY A 127 33.64 7.47 4.23
N HIS A 128 32.67 6.62 3.85
CA HIS A 128 32.97 5.19 3.60
C HIS A 128 32.90 4.90 2.11
N VAL A 129 34.07 4.65 1.52
CA VAL A 129 34.24 4.28 0.10
C VAL A 129 33.48 2.98 -0.18
N ALA A 130 32.26 3.09 -0.67
CA ALA A 130 31.64 2.04 -1.45
C ALA A 130 31.97 2.33 -2.91
N HIS A 131 32.86 1.51 -3.46
CA HIS A 131 33.17 1.46 -4.88
C HIS A 131 31.91 1.66 -5.72
N SER A 132 31.98 2.59 -6.65
CA SER A 132 30.95 2.92 -7.62
C SER A 132 30.27 1.68 -8.17
N SER A 133 29.08 1.39 -7.68
CA SER A 133 28.10 0.62 -8.43
C SER A 133 26.96 1.57 -8.70
N PHE A 134 27.21 2.44 -9.67
CA PHE A 134 26.20 3.23 -10.35
C PHE A 134 25.25 2.21 -10.98
N CYS A 135 24.26 1.78 -10.22
CA CYS A 135 23.29 0.78 -10.63
C CYS A 135 22.35 1.49 -11.61
N THR A 136 22.79 1.57 -12.87
CA THR A 136 21.92 1.86 -14.01
C THR A 136 20.89 0.73 -14.08
N LEU A 137 19.78 0.90 -13.36
CA LEU A 137 18.55 0.21 -13.69
C LEU A 137 18.06 0.82 -15.01
N VAL A 138 18.55 0.20 -16.09
CA VAL A 138 18.07 0.40 -17.45
C VAL A 138 16.61 -0.04 -17.47
N ASN A 139 15.70 0.92 -17.43
CA ASN A 139 14.30 0.68 -17.79
C ASN A 139 13.87 1.69 -18.87
N HIS A 140 13.81 1.17 -20.10
CA HIS A 140 13.23 1.60 -21.39
C HIS A 140 12.96 3.09 -21.77
N LYS A 141 13.31 4.09 -20.96
CA LYS A 141 13.16 5.52 -21.28
C LYS A 141 14.39 6.32 -20.85
N GLY A 142 15.55 5.96 -21.41
CA GLY A 142 16.89 6.47 -21.07
C GLY A 142 17.14 7.98 -21.26
N MET A 143 16.12 8.81 -21.50
CA MET A 143 16.28 10.25 -21.69
C MET A 143 16.14 11.05 -20.39
N TYR A 144 15.31 10.60 -19.45
CA TYR A 144 15.04 11.37 -18.21
C TYR A 144 16.19 11.27 -17.19
N LEU A 145 16.90 10.14 -17.13
CA LEU A 145 17.95 9.90 -16.14
C LEU A 145 19.22 10.74 -16.39
N LEU A 146 19.57 10.99 -17.66
CA LEU A 146 20.73 11.81 -18.02
C LEU A 146 20.50 13.29 -17.70
N LEU A 147 19.28 13.80 -17.90
CA LEU A 147 18.90 15.17 -17.57
C LEU A 147 18.93 15.43 -16.06
N THR A 148 18.49 14.48 -15.23
CA THR A 148 18.56 14.62 -13.77
C THR A 148 19.98 14.54 -13.23
N CYS A 149 20.82 13.63 -13.76
CA CYS A 149 22.24 13.56 -13.37
C CYS A 149 23.03 14.81 -13.78
N LEU A 150 22.83 15.32 -15.00
CA LEU A 150 23.45 16.58 -15.44
C LEU A 150 22.96 17.78 -14.63
N GLY A 151 21.65 17.83 -14.31
CA GLY A 151 21.06 18.88 -13.48
C GLY A 151 21.63 18.90 -12.05
N LEU A 152 21.74 17.74 -11.40
CA LEU A 152 22.33 17.63 -10.06
C LEU A 152 23.84 17.93 -10.07
N LEU A 153 24.59 17.46 -11.06
CA LEU A 153 26.01 17.79 -11.21
C LEU A 153 26.24 19.30 -11.41
N LEU A 154 25.37 19.97 -12.16
CA LEU A 154 25.44 21.42 -12.34
C LEU A 154 25.12 22.16 -11.05
N LEU A 155 24.12 21.73 -10.27
CA LEU A 155 23.79 22.34 -8.98
C LEU A 155 24.88 22.14 -7.92
N VAL A 156 25.49 20.95 -7.85
CA VAL A 156 26.64 20.69 -6.95
C VAL A 156 27.84 21.53 -7.36
N LYS A 157 28.14 21.66 -8.66
CA LYS A 157 29.20 22.57 -9.13
C LYS A 157 28.88 24.04 -8.87
N PHE A 158 27.61 24.45 -8.98
CA PHE A 158 27.19 25.83 -8.75
C PHE A 158 27.27 26.22 -7.26
N SER A 159 26.87 25.32 -6.36
CA SER A 159 27.00 25.54 -4.91
C SER A 159 28.47 25.59 -4.49
N SER A 160 29.31 24.70 -5.01
CA SER A 160 30.77 24.70 -4.76
C SER A 160 31.45 25.98 -5.30
N TRP A 161 31.07 26.45 -6.49
CA TRP A 161 31.55 27.71 -7.05
C TRP A 161 31.09 28.94 -6.24
N TYR A 162 29.81 28.97 -5.85
CA TYR A 162 29.24 30.05 -5.04
C TYR A 162 29.92 30.15 -3.66
N PHE A 163 30.18 29.01 -3.02
CA PHE A 163 30.87 28.96 -1.74
C PHE A 163 32.34 29.43 -1.84
N ASN A 164 33.07 28.98 -2.87
CA ASN A 164 34.45 29.42 -3.10
C ASN A 164 34.55 30.93 -3.41
N ARG A 165 33.57 31.50 -4.11
CA ARG A 165 33.57 32.94 -4.41
C ARG A 165 33.31 33.79 -3.17
N LYS A 166 32.43 33.35 -2.25
CA LYS A 166 32.25 34.02 -0.95
C LYS A 166 33.52 33.96 -0.10
N ARG A 167 34.24 32.84 -0.10
CA ARG A 167 35.49 32.68 0.67
C ARG A 167 36.62 33.60 0.17
N MET A 168 36.66 33.95 -1.11
CA MET A 168 37.63 34.92 -1.64
C MET A 168 37.29 36.38 -1.29
N MET A 169 36.01 36.74 -1.20
CA MET A 169 35.59 38.11 -0.84
C MET A 169 35.93 38.49 0.61
N TYR A 170 35.95 37.52 1.54
CA TYR A 170 36.35 37.77 2.93
C TYR A 170 37.86 37.90 3.14
N LYS A 171 38.70 37.66 2.12
CA LYS A 171 40.16 37.71 2.22
C LYS A 171 40.79 39.01 1.71
N MET A 172 39.99 39.98 1.27
CA MET A 172 40.45 41.30 0.79
C MET A 172 40.30 42.43 1.82
N HIS A 173 39.85 42.14 3.05
CA HIS A 173 39.54 43.15 4.06
C HIS A 173 40.39 43.06 5.35
N THR A 174 41.60 42.49 5.25
CA THR A 174 42.65 42.54 6.28
C THR A 174 43.94 43.05 5.67
#